data_AF-A0A1V3PUJ8-F1
#
_entry.id   AF-A0A1V3PUJ8-F1
#
_cell.length_a   1.000
_cell.length_b   1.000
_cell.length_c   1.000
_cell.angle_alpha   90.00
_cell.angle_beta   90.00
_cell.angle_gamma   90.00
#
_symmetry.space_group_name_H-M   'P 1'
#
loop_
_entity.id
_entity.type
_entity.pdbx_description
1 polymer ?
#
loop_
_entity_poly.entity_id
_entity_poly.type
_entity_poly.pdbx_seq_one_letter_code
_entity_poly.pdbx_strand_id
1 'polypeptide(L)'
;MHLGKHSFVKTVHPVLDVTIDSIKCPSLRFTLELAANFRGVALSISDGRIAGAGAGDGDVGLQLKYGEVTLLDKETRKVPFPARIDFKAPGLLIARTPETKTQGSR
;
A
#
# COMPACT_ATOMS: atom_id res chain seq x y z
N MET A 1 4.66 12.24 -9.00
CA MET A 1 3.23 12.27 -8.55
C MET A 1 2.69 10.84 -8.57
N HIS A 2 1.77 10.42 -7.69
CA HIS A 2 1.22 9.06 -7.71
C HIS A 2 -0.28 9.06 -8.03
N LEU A 3 -0.73 8.10 -8.83
CA LEU A 3 -2.13 7.83 -9.13
C LEU A 3 -2.56 6.50 -8.50
N GLY A 4 -3.63 6.53 -7.71
CA GLY A 4 -4.11 5.38 -6.96
C GLY A 4 -3.36 5.19 -5.64
N LYS A 5 -4.13 4.96 -4.58
CA LYS A 5 -3.63 4.59 -3.26
C LYS A 5 -4.50 3.46 -2.74
N HIS A 6 -3.86 2.38 -2.31
CA HIS A 6 -4.53 1.23 -1.74
C HIS A 6 -3.90 0.89 -0.39
N SER A 7 -4.74 0.50 0.56
CA SER A 7 -4.31 0.01 1.86
C SER A 7 -5.12 -1.22 2.21
N PHE A 8 -4.44 -2.26 2.69
CA PHE A 8 -5.06 -3.50 3.13
C PHE A 8 -4.61 -3.78 4.56
N VAL A 9 -5.54 -4.17 5.40
CA VAL A 9 -5.25 -4.64 6.76
C VAL A 9 -5.86 -6.02 6.90
N LYS A 10 -5.07 -6.96 7.41
CA LYS A 10 -5.51 -8.32 7.72
C LYS A 10 -5.07 -8.69 9.12
N THR A 11 -6.04 -9.03 9.95
CA THR A 11 -5.81 -9.52 11.30
C THR A 11 -6.04 -11.03 11.34
N VAL A 12 -5.09 -11.77 11.88
CA VAL A 12 -5.19 -13.22 12.11
C VAL A 12 -4.82 -13.55 13.55
N HIS A 13 -5.31 -14.69 14.04
CA HIS A 13 -5.18 -15.06 15.45
C HIS A 13 -4.49 -16.42 15.61
N PRO A 14 -3.16 -16.49 15.37
CA PRO A 14 -2.44 -17.75 15.50
C PRO A 14 -2.46 -18.22 16.95
N VAL A 15 -2.60 -19.53 17.13
CA VAL A 15 -2.58 -20.20 18.43
C VAL A 15 -1.33 -21.05 18.49
N LEU A 16 -0.51 -20.84 19.52
CA LEU A 16 0.65 -21.66 19.81
C LEU A 16 0.30 -22.62 20.94
N ASP A 17 0.24 -23.90 20.62
CA ASP A 17 0.11 -24.96 21.62
C ASP A 17 1.49 -25.34 22.13
N VAL A 18 1.68 -25.27 23.45
CA VAL A 18 2.92 -25.68 24.12
C VAL A 18 2.69 -27.00 24.82
N THR A 19 3.64 -27.92 24.68
CA THR A 19 3.62 -29.23 25.34
C THR A 19 4.94 -29.47 26.04
N ILE A 20 4.90 -29.97 27.26
CA ILE A 20 6.07 -30.44 28.01
C ILE A 20 5.82 -31.91 28.36
N ASP A 21 6.61 -32.81 27.78
CA ASP A 21 6.35 -34.25 27.76
C ASP A 21 4.91 -34.56 27.34
N SER A 22 4.15 -35.29 28.15
CA SER A 22 2.72 -35.61 27.91
C SER A 22 1.75 -34.59 28.51
N ILE A 23 2.25 -33.51 29.12
CA ILE A 23 1.42 -32.46 29.71
C ILE A 23 1.08 -31.43 28.64
N LYS A 24 -0.21 -31.25 28.35
CA LYS A 24 -0.68 -30.12 27.54
C LYS A 24 -0.63 -28.86 28.40
N CYS A 25 0.20 -27.90 27.99
CA CYS A 25 0.19 -26.56 28.57
C CYS A 25 -0.94 -25.73 27.94
N PRO A 26 -1.29 -24.58 28.55
CA PRO A 26 -2.27 -23.66 27.98
C PRO A 26 -1.86 -23.19 26.58
N SER A 27 -2.83 -23.13 25.67
CA SER A 27 -2.65 -22.56 24.34
C SER A 27 -2.47 -21.04 24.42
N LEU A 28 -1.44 -20.51 23.76
CA LEU A 28 -1.18 -19.08 23.68
C LEU A 28 -1.81 -18.53 22.40
N ARG A 29 -2.87 -17.74 22.52
CA ARG A 29 -3.48 -17.05 21.39
C ARG A 29 -2.84 -15.68 21.19
N PHE A 30 -2.28 -15.46 20.01
CA PHE A 30 -1.72 -14.18 19.59
C PHE A 30 -2.68 -13.44 18.68
N THR A 31 -2.44 -12.15 18.51
CA THR A 31 -3.06 -11.31 17.48
C THR A 31 -1.97 -10.79 16.57
N LEU A 32 -2.05 -11.14 15.29
CA LEU A 32 -1.13 -10.68 14.25
C LEU A 32 -1.90 -9.79 13.28
N GLU A 33 -1.53 -8.51 13.24
CA GLU A 33 -2.03 -7.55 12.27
C GLU A 33 -0.97 -7.31 11.19
N LEU A 34 -1.39 -7.46 9.94
CA LEU A 34 -0.58 -7.18 8.75
C LEU A 34 -1.23 -6.02 8.02
N ALA A 35 -0.48 -4.94 7.82
CA ALA A 35 -0.90 -3.80 7.03
C ALA A 35 -0.03 -3.71 5.78
N ALA A 36 -0.61 -3.41 4.63
CA ALA A 36 0.14 -3.20 3.40
C ALA A 36 -0.38 -1.95 2.70
N ASN A 37 0.53 -1.03 2.36
CA ASN A 37 0.22 0.21 1.67
C ASN A 37 0.85 0.21 0.29
N PHE A 38 0.08 0.60 -0.72
CA PHE A 38 0.51 0.65 -2.11
C PHE A 38 0.12 2.00 -2.72
N ARG A 39 1.09 2.67 -3.32
CA ARG A 39 0.87 3.77 -4.26
C ARG A 39 0.97 3.20 -5.67
N GLY A 40 -0.03 3.48 -6.50
CA GLY A 40 -0.11 3.01 -7.87
C GLY A 40 0.85 3.75 -8.79
N VAL A 41 0.45 4.07 -10.01
CA VAL A 41 1.34 4.63 -11.05
C VAL A 41 2.05 5.91 -10.58
N ALA A 42 3.37 5.93 -10.67
CA ALA A 42 4.19 7.11 -10.42
C ALA A 42 4.39 7.90 -11.73
N LEU A 43 3.77 9.07 -11.88
CA LEU A 43 3.97 9.94 -13.03
C LEU A 43 5.17 10.86 -12.86
N SER A 44 5.97 10.96 -13.93
CA SER A 44 6.98 12.00 -14.14
C SER A 44 6.39 13.11 -15.01
N ILE A 45 6.44 14.35 -14.53
CA ILE A 45 5.88 15.52 -15.21
C ILE A 45 6.96 16.58 -15.33
N SER A 46 7.15 17.09 -16.54
CA SER A 46 8.07 18.20 -16.86
C SER A 46 7.43 19.09 -17.93
N ASP A 47 7.61 20.40 -17.84
CA ASP A 47 7.14 21.38 -18.83
C ASP A 47 5.64 21.26 -19.21
N GLY A 48 4.79 20.96 -18.23
CA GLY A 48 3.35 20.77 -18.46
C GLY A 48 2.99 19.49 -19.24
N ARG A 49 3.92 18.54 -19.31
CA ARG A 49 3.76 17.26 -20.01
C ARG A 49 4.05 16.09 -19.09
N ILE A 50 3.34 14.99 -19.30
CA ILE A 50 3.68 13.70 -18.72
C ILE A 50 4.83 13.12 -19.54
N ALA A 51 6.01 13.07 -18.96
CA ALA A 51 7.24 12.59 -19.59
C ALA A 51 7.39 11.07 -19.48
N GLY A 52 6.74 10.44 -18.50
CA GLY A 52 6.76 9.00 -18.32
C GLY A 52 5.97 8.53 -17.11
N ALA A 53 5.90 7.21 -16.95
CA ALA A 53 5.20 6.54 -15.88
C ALA A 53 6.06 5.40 -15.31
N GLY A 54 6.11 5.30 -13.98
CA GLY A 54 6.68 4.18 -13.26
C GLY A 54 5.60 3.39 -12.54
N ALA A 55 5.92 2.14 -12.18
CA ALA A 55 5.19 1.52 -11.08
C ALA A 55 5.52 2.30 -9.79
N GLY A 56 4.53 2.45 -8.91
CA GLY A 56 4.72 3.22 -7.68
C GLY A 56 5.57 2.50 -6.67
N ASP A 57 5.10 2.51 -5.43
CA ASP A 57 5.84 1.92 -4.32
C ASP A 57 4.89 1.42 -3.25
N GLY A 58 5.42 0.63 -2.32
CA GLY A 58 4.66 0.18 -1.18
C GLY A 58 5.53 -0.20 0.00
N ASP A 59 4.84 -0.44 1.11
CA ASP A 59 5.40 -0.83 2.39
C ASP A 59 4.46 -1.83 3.07
N VAL A 60 5.01 -2.59 4.01
CA VAL A 60 4.28 -3.57 4.82
C VAL A 60 4.59 -3.33 6.29
N GLY A 61 3.54 -3.18 7.08
CA GLY A 61 3.56 -3.15 8.54
C GLY A 61 3.15 -4.50 9.13
N LEU A 62 3.75 -4.85 10.25
CA LEU A 62 3.44 -6.04 11.04
C LEU A 62 3.39 -5.65 12.52
N GLN A 63 2.28 -5.99 13.17
CA GLN A 63 2.12 -5.84 14.61
C GLN A 63 1.70 -7.18 15.23
N LEU A 64 2.48 -7.69 16.18
CA LEU A 64 2.20 -8.91 16.93
C LEU A 64 1.87 -8.55 18.39
N LYS A 65 0.74 -9.03 18.88
CA LYS A 65 0.28 -8.84 20.25
C LYS A 65 0.00 -10.17 20.94
N TYR A 66 0.11 -10.16 22.27
CA TYR A 66 -0.39 -11.19 23.15
C TYR A 66 -1.22 -10.53 24.25
N GLY A 67 -2.54 -10.76 24.22
CA GLY A 67 -3.49 -9.94 24.98
C GLY A 67 -3.36 -8.47 24.59
N GLU A 68 -3.21 -7.61 25.59
CA GLU A 68 -3.02 -6.16 25.41
C GLU A 68 -1.56 -5.76 25.17
N VAL A 69 -0.61 -6.70 25.25
CA VAL A 69 0.82 -6.41 25.14
C VAL A 69 1.27 -6.51 23.69
N THR A 70 1.88 -5.45 23.18
CA THR A 70 2.54 -5.48 21.87
C THR A 70 3.92 -6.10 22.02
N LEU A 71 4.12 -7.25 21.38
CA LEU A 71 5.38 -8.01 21.40
C LEU A 71 6.33 -7.55 20.29
N LEU A 72 5.78 -7.18 19.14
CA LEU A 72 6.54 -6.72 17.99
C LEU A 72 5.72 -5.70 17.20
N ASP A 73 6.38 -4.63 16.78
CA ASP A 73 5.83 -3.65 15.86
C ASP A 73 6.93 -3.25 14.89
N LYS A 74 6.75 -3.56 13.59
CA LYS A 74 7.75 -3.31 12.56
C LYS A 74 7.08 -2.90 11.26
N GLU A 75 7.76 -2.01 10.55
CA GLU A 75 7.42 -1.61 9.20
C GLU A 75 8.62 -1.87 8.28
N THR A 76 8.37 -2.39 7.08
CA THR A 76 9.39 -2.45 6.05
C THR A 76 9.70 -1.06 5.55
N ARG A 77 10.90 -0.87 5.02
CA ARG A 77 11.14 0.33 4.20
C ARG A 77 10.19 0.32 3.00
N LYS A 78 9.83 1.50 2.54
CA LYS A 78 9.11 1.67 1.28
C LYS A 78 9.98 1.22 0.11
N VAL A 79 9.45 0.36 -0.74
CA VAL A 79 10.15 -0.23 -1.88
C VAL A 79 9.48 0.21 -3.18
N PRO A 80 10.23 0.77 -4.14
CA PRO A 80 9.71 1.06 -5.47
C PRO A 80 9.46 -0.23 -6.26
N PHE A 81 8.36 -0.28 -7.01
CA PHE A 81 8.03 -1.43 -7.83
C PHE A 81 8.79 -1.40 -9.17
N PRO A 82 9.18 -2.56 -9.70
CA PRO A 82 9.93 -2.64 -10.94
C PRO A 82 9.01 -2.41 -12.14
N ALA A 83 8.93 -1.17 -12.62
CA ALA A 83 8.57 -0.85 -14.00
C ALA A 83 8.78 0.65 -14.24
N ARG A 84 9.27 0.98 -15.43
CA ARG A 84 9.34 2.36 -15.90
C ARG A 84 9.11 2.38 -17.41
N ILE A 85 8.31 3.34 -17.84
CA ILE A 85 7.99 3.61 -19.24
C ILE A 85 8.25 5.10 -19.45
N ASP A 86 9.27 5.42 -20.22
CA ASP A 86 9.50 6.78 -20.68
C ASP A 86 8.72 7.02 -21.97
N PHE A 87 8.02 8.14 -22.06
CA PHE A 87 7.29 8.51 -23.27
C PHE A 87 8.23 9.21 -24.26
N LYS A 88 8.00 8.99 -25.57
CA LYS A 88 8.78 9.68 -26.60
C LYS A 88 8.65 11.19 -26.44
N ALA A 89 9.76 11.90 -26.57
CA ALA A 89 9.80 13.36 -26.47
C ALA A 89 8.79 13.98 -27.47
N PRO A 90 8.07 15.05 -27.07
CA PRO A 90 8.18 15.79 -25.81
C PRO A 90 7.32 15.22 -24.65
N GLY A 91 6.66 14.08 -24.83
CA GLY A 91 5.69 13.54 -23.87
C GLY A 91 4.26 14.04 -24.08
N LEU A 92 3.33 13.59 -23.23
CA LEU A 92 1.89 13.86 -23.36
C LEU A 92 1.51 15.20 -22.74
N LEU A 93 0.85 16.08 -23.50
CA LEU A 93 0.42 17.39 -23.01
C LEU A 93 -0.70 17.26 -21.96
N ILE A 94 -0.56 17.96 -20.84
CA ILE A 94 -1.63 18.10 -19.84
C ILE A 94 -2.52 19.27 -20.28
N ALA A 95 -3.54 18.98 -21.10
CA ALA A 95 -4.54 19.97 -21.48
C ALA A 95 -5.63 20.08 -20.40
N ARG A 96 -6.13 21.30 -20.14
CA ARG A 96 -7.34 21.48 -19.34
C ARG A 96 -8.54 21.18 -20.22
N THR A 97 -9.34 20.19 -19.88
CA THR A 97 -10.66 20.02 -20.50
C THR A 97 -11.55 21.18 -20.03
N PRO A 98 -12.21 21.94 -20.93
CA PRO A 98 -13.19 22.91 -20.51
C PRO A 98 -14.36 22.20 -19.82
N GLU A 99 -14.76 22.69 -18.64
CA GLU A 99 -15.93 22.21 -17.93
C GLU A 99 -17.17 22.34 -18.82
N THR A 100 -17.83 21.23 -19.13
CA THR A 100 -19.10 21.23 -19.85
C THR A 100 -20.15 21.90 -18.95
N LYS A 101 -20.37 23.19 -19.12
CA LYS A 101 -21.52 23.89 -18.53
C LYS A 101 -22.80 23.32 -19.17
N THR A 102 -23.50 22.46 -18.45
CA THR A 102 -24.88 22.09 -18.77
C THR A 102 -25.75 23.34 -18.60
N GLN A 103 -26.03 24.04 -19.70
CA GLN A 103 -26.95 25.16 -19.74
C GLN A 103 -28.38 24.60 -19.69
N GLY A 104 -28.98 24.61 -18.50
CA GLY A 104 -30.40 24.34 -18.33
C GLY A 104 -31.21 25.47 -18.96
N SER A 105 -31.88 25.18 -20.07
CA SER A 105 -32.93 26.04 -20.62
C SER A 105 -34.12 26.08 -19.66
N ARG A 106 -34.55 27.30 -19.31
CA ARG A 106 -35.87 27.59 -18.76
C ARG A 106 -36.88 27.70 -19.89
#